data_AF-A0A832AYR4-F1
#
_entry.id   AF-A0A832AYR4-F1
#
_cell.length_a   1.000
_cell.length_b   1.000
_cell.length_c   1.000
_cell.angle_alpha   90.00
_cell.angle_beta   90.00
_cell.angle_gamma   90.00
#
_symmetry.space_group_name_H-M   'P 1'
#
loop_
_entity.id
_entity.type
_entity.pdbx_description
1 polymer ?
#
loop_
_entity_poly.entity_id
_entity_poly.type
_entity_poly.pdbx_seq_one_letter_code
_entity_poly.pdbx_strand_id
1 'polypeptide(L)'
;FSITEIEFFPSLVDNKTAFDFVHFRGFLGRLMKFYFIWDAIDAIVASPLVLDISRLLLLAKKKDVGGVVRELAFFFKSPMECEVVNTHEQFEILKKWFIQLTRA
;
A
#
# COMPACT_ATOMS: atom_id res chain seq x y z
N PHE A 1 -20.80 5.53 1.02
CA PHE A 1 -20.67 4.36 0.13
C PHE A 1 -19.56 4.66 -0.86
N SER A 2 -18.58 3.76 -0.99
CA SER A 2 -17.60 3.76 -2.08
C SER A 2 -18.03 2.71 -3.10
N ILE A 3 -17.72 2.95 -4.36
CA ILE A 3 -17.92 1.98 -5.45
C ILE A 3 -16.52 1.60 -5.95
N THR A 4 -16.30 0.32 -6.21
CA THR A 4 -15.04 -0.20 -6.74
C THR A 4 -15.36 -1.30 -7.74
N GLU A 5 -14.87 -1.14 -8.96
CA GLU A 5 -15.09 -2.04 -10.09
C GLU A 5 -13.77 -2.33 -10.79
N ILE A 6 -13.66 -3.50 -11.41
CA ILE A 6 -12.51 -3.91 -12.21
C ILE A 6 -13.08 -4.54 -13.48
N GLU A 7 -12.79 -3.94 -14.62
CA GLU A 7 -13.28 -4.40 -15.91
C GLU A 7 -12.12 -4.82 -16.81
N PHE A 8 -12.35 -5.88 -17.60
CA PHE A 8 -11.35 -6.34 -18.56
C PHE A 8 -11.30 -5.42 -19.78
N PHE A 9 -10.13 -4.82 -20.01
CA PHE A 9 -9.90 -3.96 -21.17
C PHE A 9 -8.67 -4.45 -21.96
N PRO A 10 -8.85 -5.28 -23.00
CA PRO A 10 -7.77 -6.10 -23.57
C PRO A 10 -6.61 -5.30 -24.15
N SER A 11 -6.85 -4.10 -24.66
CA SER A 11 -5.79 -3.28 -25.27
C SER A 11 -4.81 -2.67 -24.25
N LEU A 12 -5.18 -2.61 -22.96
CA LEU A 12 -4.28 -2.11 -21.91
C LEU A 12 -3.22 -3.13 -21.51
N VAL A 13 -3.46 -4.42 -21.73
CA VAL A 13 -2.56 -5.50 -21.29
C VAL A 13 -2.24 -5.34 -19.79
N ASP A 14 -0.98 -5.15 -19.39
CA ASP A 14 -0.56 -4.92 -18.01
C ASP A 14 -0.48 -3.42 -17.63
N ASN A 15 -0.73 -2.51 -18.58
CA ASN A 15 -0.79 -1.07 -18.33
C ASN A 15 -2.14 -0.70 -17.69
N LYS A 16 -2.26 -0.96 -16.39
CA LYS A 16 -3.47 -0.74 -15.63
C LYS A 16 -3.79 0.76 -15.54
N THR A 17 -5.01 1.13 -15.95
CA THR A 17 -5.55 2.49 -15.74
C THR A 17 -6.57 2.51 -14.60
N ALA A 18 -6.51 3.51 -13.73
CA ALA A 18 -7.54 3.79 -12.71
C ALA A 18 -8.23 5.12 -13.00
N PHE A 19 -9.52 5.20 -12.71
CA PHE A 19 -10.30 6.44 -12.73
C PHE A 19 -11.02 6.57 -11.40
N ASP A 20 -10.68 7.62 -10.67
CA ASP A 20 -11.23 7.84 -9.34
C ASP A 20 -11.87 9.22 -9.25
N PHE A 21 -13.04 9.24 -8.60
CA PHE A 21 -13.81 10.44 -8.34
C PHE A 21 -14.12 10.54 -6.85
N VAL A 22 -13.62 11.61 -6.21
CA VAL A 22 -13.85 11.90 -4.80
C VAL A 22 -14.80 13.08 -4.70
N HIS A 23 -16.00 12.82 -4.19
CA HIS A 23 -16.98 13.84 -3.84
C HIS A 23 -16.93 14.10 -2.33
N PHE A 24 -16.61 15.33 -1.93
CA PHE A 24 -16.43 15.68 -0.52
C PHE A 24 -17.12 17.00 -0.15
N ARG A 25 -17.31 17.23 1.14
CA ARG A 25 -17.86 18.48 1.69
C ARG A 25 -16.78 19.25 2.43
N GLY A 26 -16.79 20.56 2.30
CA GLY A 26 -15.95 21.45 3.11
C GLY A 26 -16.78 22.43 3.92
N PHE A 27 -16.21 23.61 4.13
CA PHE A 27 -16.81 24.67 4.92
C PHE A 27 -18.24 25.01 4.43
N LEU A 28 -19.14 25.25 5.38
CA LEU A 28 -20.58 25.48 5.14
C LEU A 28 -21.30 24.35 4.39
N GLY A 29 -20.78 23.12 4.46
CA GLY A 29 -21.37 21.97 3.78
C GLY A 29 -21.23 22.01 2.25
N ARG A 30 -20.38 22.91 1.72
CA ARG A 30 -20.20 23.07 0.28
C ARG A 30 -19.61 21.80 -0.33
N LEU A 31 -20.30 21.26 -1.34
CA LEU A 31 -19.82 20.12 -2.11
C LEU A 31 -18.68 20.52 -3.05
N MET A 32 -17.64 19.70 -3.07
CA MET A 32 -16.42 19.84 -3.86
C MET A 32 -16.03 18.50 -4.46
N LYS A 33 -15.24 18.52 -5.54
CA LYS A 33 -14.92 17.37 -6.36
C LYS A 33 -13.42 17.29 -6.60
N PHE A 34 -12.89 16.08 -6.58
CA PHE A 34 -11.52 15.77 -6.97
C PHE A 34 -11.53 14.54 -7.88
N TYR A 35 -10.66 14.55 -8.88
CA TYR A 35 -10.53 13.49 -9.87
C TYR A 35 -9.05 13.12 -9.95
N PHE A 36 -8.76 11.83 -10.10
CA PHE A 36 -7.42 11.41 -10.50
C PHE A 36 -7.48 10.24 -11.47
N ILE A 37 -6.44 10.16 -12.30
CA ILE A 37 -6.18 9.05 -13.21
C ILE A 37 -4.80 8.51 -12.85
N TRP A 38 -4.73 7.19 -12.67
CA TRP A 38 -3.46 6.48 -12.54
C TRP A 38 -3.21 5.70 -13.83
N ASP A 39 -2.04 5.87 -14.43
CA ASP A 39 -1.60 5.19 -15.64
C ASP A 39 -0.21 4.62 -15.40
N ALA A 40 -0.12 3.32 -15.15
CA ALA A 40 1.15 2.63 -14.94
C ALA A 40 1.05 1.14 -15.23
N ILE A 41 2.21 0.54 -15.51
CA ILE A 41 2.36 -0.91 -15.67
C ILE A 41 2.37 -1.57 -14.29
N ASP A 42 1.40 -2.43 -14.01
CA ASP A 42 1.21 -3.05 -12.69
C ASP A 42 2.43 -3.89 -12.28
N ALA A 43 3.01 -4.67 -13.20
CA ALA A 43 4.20 -5.45 -12.92
C ALA A 43 5.42 -4.59 -12.52
N ILE A 44 5.54 -3.38 -13.08
CA ILE A 44 6.68 -2.49 -12.78
C ILE A 44 6.59 -1.95 -11.35
N VAL A 45 5.40 -1.58 -10.88
CA VAL A 45 5.24 -1.10 -9.49
C VAL A 45 5.20 -2.22 -8.47
N ALA A 46 4.79 -3.44 -8.86
CA ALA A 46 4.72 -4.59 -7.97
C ALA A 46 6.06 -5.34 -7.81
N SER A 47 6.82 -5.51 -8.89
CA SER A 47 8.06 -6.29 -8.88
C SER A 47 9.11 -5.86 -7.84
N PRO A 48 9.42 -4.56 -7.61
CA PRO A 48 10.37 -4.18 -6.57
C PRO A 48 9.88 -4.54 -5.16
N LEU A 49 8.56 -4.49 -4.91
CA LEU A 49 8.00 -4.83 -3.60
C LEU A 49 8.25 -6.30 -3.23
N VAL A 50 8.23 -7.21 -4.21
CA VAL A 50 8.55 -8.62 -4.00
C VAL A 50 9.99 -8.81 -3.52
N LEU A 51 10.92 -8.05 -4.10
CA LEU A 51 12.33 -8.07 -3.70
C LEU A 51 12.50 -7.49 -2.28
N ASP A 52 11.82 -6.39 -1.98
CA ASP A 52 11.90 -5.74 -0.67
C ASP A 52 11.30 -6.63 0.43
N ILE A 53 10.12 -7.20 0.21
CA ILE A 53 9.49 -8.15 1.15
C ILE A 53 10.42 -9.34 1.40
N SER A 54 11.02 -9.91 0.37
CA SER A 54 11.95 -11.05 0.51
C SER A 54 13.16 -10.69 1.38
N ARG A 55 13.73 -9.50 1.18
CA ARG A 55 14.87 -9.00 1.97
C ARG A 55 14.50 -8.72 3.42
N LEU A 56 13.34 -8.11 3.65
CA LEU A 56 12.86 -7.76 4.99
C LEU A 56 12.42 -8.99 5.78
N LEU A 57 11.83 -10.00 5.13
CA LEU A 57 11.54 -11.30 5.76
C LEU A 57 12.83 -12.06 6.10
N LEU A 58 13.86 -11.98 5.25
CA LEU A 58 15.16 -12.56 5.59
C LEU A 58 15.81 -11.85 6.77
N LEU A 59 15.69 -10.52 6.88
CA LEU A 59 16.13 -9.76 8.05
C LEU A 59 15.37 -10.19 9.31
N ALA A 60 14.04 -10.27 9.24
CA ALA A 60 13.17 -10.71 10.33
C ALA A 60 13.58 -12.10 10.82
N LYS A 61 13.79 -13.05 9.90
CA LYS A 61 14.27 -14.40 10.19
C LYS A 61 15.63 -14.39 10.89
N LYS A 62 16.59 -13.58 10.43
CA LYS A 62 17.93 -13.46 11.05
C LYS A 62 17.91 -12.82 12.44
N LYS A 63 16.81 -12.14 12.80
CA LYS A 63 16.59 -11.50 14.09
C LYS A 63 15.57 -12.25 14.94
N ASP A 64 15.31 -13.52 14.61
CA ASP A 64 14.41 -14.43 15.32
C ASP A 64 12.97 -13.89 15.50
N VAL A 65 12.51 -13.02 14.58
CA VAL A 65 11.13 -12.57 14.56
C VAL A 65 10.25 -13.71 14.05
N GLY A 66 9.28 -14.14 14.88
CA GLY A 66 8.30 -15.17 14.56
C GLY A 66 6.88 -14.64 14.43
N GLY A 67 6.00 -15.42 13.80
CA GLY A 67 4.58 -15.05 13.59
C GLY A 67 4.38 -14.00 12.50
N VAL A 68 3.26 -13.27 12.59
CA VAL A 68 2.92 -12.19 11.65
C VAL A 68 3.84 -10.98 11.90
N VAL A 69 4.55 -10.54 10.85
CA VAL A 69 5.37 -9.31 10.89
C VAL A 69 4.50 -8.12 10.49
N ARG A 70 3.63 -7.68 11.42
CA ARG A 70 2.64 -6.60 11.19
C ARG A 70 3.28 -5.28 10.76
N GLU A 71 4.55 -5.05 11.07
CA GLU A 71 5.29 -3.84 10.67
C GLU A 71 5.57 -3.77 9.17
N LEU A 72 5.36 -4.87 8.42
CA LEU A 72 5.35 -4.90 6.95
C LEU A 72 4.00 -4.49 6.34
N ALA A 73 3.05 -3.97 7.13
CA ALA A 73 1.73 -3.55 6.65
C ALA A 73 1.77 -2.59 5.44
N PHE A 74 2.81 -1.77 5.34
CA PHE A 74 3.05 -0.82 4.25
C PHE A 74 2.94 -1.42 2.84
N PHE A 75 3.26 -2.70 2.67
CA PHE A 75 3.29 -3.35 1.35
C PHE A 75 1.93 -3.93 0.91
N PHE A 76 0.91 -3.93 1.77
CA PHE A 76 -0.31 -4.72 1.55
C PHE A 76 -1.58 -3.88 1.62
N LYS A 77 -2.56 -4.23 0.77
CA LYS A 77 -3.91 -3.64 0.80
C LYS A 77 -4.72 -4.09 2.03
N SER A 78 -4.45 -5.30 2.52
CA SER A 78 -5.11 -5.93 3.67
C SER A 78 -4.05 -6.48 4.63
N PRO A 79 -3.43 -5.62 5.44
CA PRO A 79 -2.35 -6.04 6.33
C PRO A 79 -2.88 -6.96 7.44
N MET A 80 -2.14 -8.02 7.76
CA MET A 80 -2.50 -8.94 8.85
C MET A 80 -2.14 -8.34 10.22
N GLU A 81 -3.00 -8.55 11.22
CA GLU A 81 -2.80 -8.11 12.62
C GLU A 81 -2.41 -6.62 12.75
N CYS A 82 -2.92 -5.77 11.86
CA CYS A 82 -2.67 -4.34 11.84
C CYS A 82 -3.91 -3.58 11.37
N GLU A 83 -4.43 -2.70 12.23
CA GLU A 83 -5.57 -1.83 11.92
C GLU A 83 -5.14 -0.53 11.21
N VAL A 84 -3.83 -0.24 11.16
CA VAL A 84 -3.31 0.98 10.54
C VAL A 84 -3.34 0.81 9.02
N VAL A 85 -4.18 1.59 8.34
CA VAL A 85 -4.30 1.63 6.87
C VAL A 85 -3.67 2.87 6.23
N ASN A 86 -3.34 3.90 7.02
CA ASN A 86 -2.74 5.13 6.53
C ASN A 86 -1.30 4.86 6.06
N THR A 87 -1.02 5.06 4.77
CA THR A 87 0.28 4.82 4.14
C THR A 87 1.43 5.56 4.82
N HIS A 88 1.21 6.80 5.28
CA HIS A 88 2.25 7.58 5.97
C HIS A 88 2.63 6.96 7.31
N GLU A 89 1.62 6.55 8.09
CA GLU A 89 1.82 5.93 9.39
C GLU A 89 2.47 4.55 9.26
N GLN A 90 2.02 3.74 8.29
CA GLN A 90 2.61 2.44 8.00
C GLN A 90 4.10 2.55 7.62
N PHE A 91 4.48 3.58 6.86
CA PHE A 91 5.89 3.80 6.53
C PHE A 91 6.73 4.18 7.75
N GLU A 92 6.20 4.99 8.67
CA GLU A 92 6.87 5.29 9.94
C GLU A 92 7.02 4.05 10.83
N ILE A 93 6.01 3.18 10.86
CA ILE A 93 6.06 1.90 11.58
C ILE A 93 7.19 1.02 11.01
N LEU A 94 7.22 0.84 9.67
CA LEU A 94 8.26 0.07 8.99
C LEU A 94 9.66 0.58 9.30
N LYS A 95 9.88 1.90 9.22
CA LYS A 95 11.18 2.52 9.53
C LYS A 95 11.61 2.29 10.98
N LYS A 96 10.70 2.52 11.94
CA LYS A 96 11.00 2.32 13.37
C LYS A 96 11.37 0.87 13.66
N TRP A 97 10.60 -0.07 13.13
CA TRP A 97 10.86 -1.50 13.26
C TRP A 97 12.22 -1.89 12.67
N PHE A 98 12.54 -1.42 11.46
CA PHE A 98 13.83 -1.69 10.83
C PHE A 98 15.01 -1.15 11.66
N ILE A 99 14.90 0.08 12.19
CA ILE A 99 15.93 0.68 13.04
C ILE A 99 16.11 -0.09 14.34
N GLN A 100 15.02 -0.56 14.96
CA GLN A 100 15.08 -1.35 16.19
C GLN A 100 15.78 -2.69 15.95
N LEU A 101 15.43 -3.40 14.87
CA LEU A 101 16.03 -4.70 14.55
C LEU A 101 17.52 -4.64 14.18
N THR A 102 17.95 -3.53 13.57
CA THR A 102 19.34 -3.38 13.11
C THR A 102 20.28 -2.83 14.18
N ARG A 103 19.75 -2.21 15.24
CA ARG A 103 20.53 -1.71 16.39
C ARG A 103 20.67 -2.73 17.52
N ALA A 104 19.77 -3.70 17.60
CA ALA A 104 19.90 -4.88 18.47
C ALA A 104 20.88 -5.89 17.87
#